data_AF-A0A679K6K3-F1
#
_entry.id   AF-A0A679K6K3-F1
#
_cell.length_a   1.000
_cell.length_b   1.000
_cell.length_c   1.000
_cell.angle_alpha   90.00
_cell.angle_beta   90.00
_cell.angle_gamma   90.00
#
_symmetry.space_group_name_H-M   'P 1'
#
loop_
_entity.id
_entity.type
_entity.pdbx_description
1 polymer ?
#
loop_
_entity_poly.entity_id
_entity_poly.type
_entity_poly.pdbx_seq_one_letter_code
_entity_poly.pdbx_strand_id
1 'polypeptide(L)'
;MSNIIRPTFGQPRRPEPVSDDDRVEVTTQRVYGEAGDHRVCLVRDDDAPGGEVYKVVVGRLAGQEVSTVAILPATAEGEVDAEMVALAILRTLSLIDEDDETPGIA
;
A
#
# COMPACT_ATOMS: atom_id res chain seq x y z
N MET A 1 -15.81 -38.46 13.87
CA MET A 1 -14.66 -37.55 13.62
C MET A 1 -14.74 -37.06 12.19
N SER A 2 -15.24 -35.84 11.96
CA SER A 2 -15.33 -35.23 10.63
C SER A 2 -14.48 -33.97 10.64
N ASN A 3 -13.21 -34.10 10.27
CA ASN A 3 -12.30 -32.97 10.03
C ASN A 3 -12.44 -32.53 8.58
N ILE A 4 -13.64 -32.06 8.21
CA ILE A 4 -13.87 -31.51 6.87
C ILE A 4 -13.74 -30.00 6.97
N ILE A 5 -12.63 -29.46 6.46
CA ILE A 5 -12.50 -28.02 6.20
C ILE A 5 -13.40 -27.71 5.02
N ARG A 6 -14.46 -26.91 5.24
CA ARG A 6 -15.35 -26.44 4.17
C ARG A 6 -14.88 -25.06 3.70
N PRO A 7 -14.16 -24.96 2.58
CA PRO A 7 -13.81 -23.66 2.03
C PRO A 7 -15.07 -22.90 1.66
N THR A 8 -15.20 -21.68 2.19
CA THR A 8 -16.34 -20.79 1.93
C THR A 8 -16.00 -19.92 0.73
N PHE A 9 -16.17 -20.47 -0.48
CA PHE A 9 -16.02 -19.72 -1.71
C PHE A 9 -17.19 -18.75 -1.89
N GLY A 10 -16.89 -17.49 -2.24
CA GLY A 10 -17.90 -16.49 -2.59
C GLY A 10 -18.63 -15.82 -1.43
N GLN A 11 -18.33 -16.17 -0.18
CA GLN A 11 -18.78 -15.34 0.95
C GLN A 11 -17.86 -14.12 1.07
N PRO A 12 -18.41 -12.89 1.06
CA PRO A 12 -17.60 -11.71 1.35
C PRO A 12 -17.03 -11.87 2.75
N ARG A 13 -15.70 -11.87 2.86
CA ARG A 13 -15.03 -11.81 4.16
C ARG A 13 -15.57 -10.57 4.87
N ARG A 14 -16.17 -10.77 6.05
CA ARG A 14 -16.48 -9.65 6.93
C ARG A 14 -15.13 -9.05 7.33
N PRO A 15 -14.84 -7.78 6.99
CA PRO A 15 -13.62 -7.15 7.47
C PRO A 15 -13.65 -7.20 9.00
N GLU A 16 -12.61 -7.77 9.59
CA GLU A 16 -12.41 -7.70 11.03
C GLU A 16 -12.20 -6.23 11.41
N PRO A 17 -12.79 -5.75 12.51
CA PRO A 17 -12.56 -4.40 12.96
C PRO A 17 -11.08 -4.27 13.33
N VAL A 18 -10.34 -3.53 12.50
CA VAL A 18 -8.96 -3.14 12.77
C VAL A 18 -9.00 -2.22 13.98
N SER A 19 -8.37 -2.65 15.08
CA SER A 19 -8.29 -1.82 16.28
C SER A 19 -7.19 -0.78 16.08
N ASP A 20 -7.29 0.38 16.72
CA ASP A 20 -6.20 1.39 16.66
C ASP A 20 -4.87 0.84 17.22
N ASP A 21 -4.92 -0.21 18.04
CA ASP A 21 -3.77 -0.97 18.55
C ASP A 21 -3.02 -1.76 17.45
N ASP A 22 -3.68 -2.04 16.31
CA ASP A 22 -3.07 -2.72 15.15
C ASP A 22 -2.29 -1.75 14.25
N ARG A 23 -2.30 -0.44 14.55
CA ARG A 23 -1.57 0.57 13.78
C ARG A 23 -0.10 0.53 14.13
N VAL A 24 0.73 0.22 13.14
CA VAL A 24 2.20 0.24 13.28
C VAL A 24 2.72 1.62 12.89
N GLU A 25 3.41 2.30 13.81
CA GLU A 25 4.18 3.49 13.48
C GLU A 25 5.34 3.10 12.57
N VAL A 26 5.43 3.75 11.42
CA VAL A 26 6.44 3.47 10.41
C VAL A 26 7.23 4.73 10.09
N THR A 27 8.56 4.61 10.07
CA THR A 27 9.41 5.72 9.64
C THR A 27 9.54 5.69 8.12
N THR A 28 9.15 6.79 7.47
CA THR A 28 9.30 6.95 6.03
C THR A 28 10.78 6.95 5.65
N GLN A 29 11.20 6.03 4.80
CA GLN A 29 12.57 5.93 4.32
C GLN A 29 12.81 6.83 3.10
N ARG A 30 11.84 6.87 2.17
CA ARG A 30 11.91 7.67 0.94
C ARG A 30 10.51 8.12 0.52
N VAL A 31 10.39 9.35 0.03
CA VAL A 31 9.18 9.83 -0.64
C VAL A 31 9.44 9.80 -2.14
N TYR A 32 8.55 9.16 -2.91
CA TYR A 32 8.68 9.10 -4.38
C TYR A 32 7.94 10.23 -5.08
N GLY A 33 6.83 10.71 -4.50
CA GLY A 33 6.08 11.83 -5.05
C GLY A 33 4.64 11.89 -4.58
N GLU A 34 3.92 12.84 -5.15
CA GLU A 34 2.51 13.14 -4.89
C GLU A 34 1.75 13.19 -6.21
N ALA A 35 0.51 12.71 -6.22
CA ALA A 35 -0.40 12.77 -7.36
C ALA A 35 -1.84 12.85 -6.82
N GLY A 36 -2.63 13.82 -7.28
CA GLY A 36 -3.91 14.17 -6.65
C GLY A 36 -3.75 14.47 -5.15
N ASP A 37 -4.64 13.88 -4.34
CA ASP A 37 -4.60 13.95 -2.87
C ASP A 37 -3.75 12.84 -2.22
N HIS A 38 -2.94 12.11 -2.99
CA HIS A 38 -2.17 10.95 -2.51
C HIS A 38 -0.66 11.17 -2.55
N ARG A 39 0.05 10.56 -1.60
CA ARG A 39 1.51 10.47 -1.55
C ARG A 39 1.96 9.02 -1.59
N VAL A 40 3.01 8.75 -2.36
CA VAL A 40 3.65 7.42 -2.46
C VAL A 40 5.00 7.44 -1.74
N CYS A 41 5.21 6.48 -0.85
CA CYS A 41 6.39 6.41 0.01
C CYS A 41 6.95 4.99 0.10
N LEU A 42 8.25 4.91 0.38
CA LEU A 42 8.92 3.72 0.87
C LEU A 42 9.01 3.77 2.39
N VAL A 43 8.68 2.65 3.02
CA VAL A 43 8.85 2.38 4.44
C VAL A 43 9.74 1.16 4.59
N ARG A 44 10.68 1.20 5.52
CA ARG A 44 11.39 0.02 5.99
C ARG A 44 10.71 -0.48 7.27
N ASP A 45 10.42 -1.77 7.32
CA ASP A 45 9.86 -2.43 8.50
C ASP A 45 10.80 -3.57 8.90
N ASP A 46 11.54 -3.34 9.99
CA ASP A 46 12.51 -4.28 10.53
C ASP A 46 11.87 -5.31 11.48
N ASP A 47 10.63 -5.08 11.91
CA ASP A 47 9.89 -5.90 12.90
C ASP A 47 8.86 -6.83 12.24
N ALA A 48 8.80 -6.88 10.91
CA ALA A 48 7.85 -7.74 10.21
C ALA A 48 8.08 -9.23 10.56
N PRO A 49 7.01 -10.05 10.71
CA PRO A 49 7.13 -11.44 11.14
C PRO A 49 8.02 -12.35 10.26
N GLY A 50 8.28 -11.93 9.01
CA GLY A 50 9.13 -12.64 8.05
C GLY A 50 10.59 -12.14 8.00
N GLY A 51 10.97 -11.20 8.87
CA GLY A 51 12.23 -10.46 8.78
C GLY A 51 12.07 -9.11 8.07
N GLU A 52 13.19 -8.39 7.92
CA GLU A 52 13.22 -7.03 7.39
C GLU A 52 12.62 -6.93 5.97
N VAL A 53 11.71 -5.97 5.78
CA VAL A 53 11.04 -5.74 4.49
C VAL A 53 10.98 -4.26 4.12
N TYR A 54 10.87 -4.00 2.83
CA TYR A 54 10.41 -2.75 2.27
C TYR A 54 8.91 -2.79 2.00
N LYS A 55 8.20 -1.75 2.41
CA LYS A 55 6.78 -1.54 2.11
C LYS A 55 6.64 -0.32 1.22
N VAL A 56 6.00 -0.49 0.07
CA VAL A 56 5.50 0.65 -0.71
C VAL A 56 4.13 0.99 -0.15
N VAL A 57 3.95 2.24 0.28
CA VAL A 57 2.72 2.71 0.90
C VAL A 57 2.15 3.91 0.16
N VAL A 58 0.82 4.00 0.17
CA VAL A 58 0.07 5.13 -0.37
C VAL A 58 -0.83 5.67 0.72
N GLY A 59 -0.75 6.98 0.97
CA GLY A 59 -1.62 7.65 1.93
C GLY A 59 -2.15 8.96 1.39
N ARG A 60 -3.20 9.47 2.02
CA ARG A 60 -3.71 10.82 1.72
C ARG A 60 -2.77 11.88 2.27
N LEU A 61 -2.64 13.00 1.55
CA LEU A 61 -1.87 14.16 2.01
C LEU A 61 -2.46 14.78 3.29
N ALA A 62 -3.79 14.78 3.40
CA ALA A 62 -4.51 15.35 4.54
C ALA A 62 -4.67 14.39 5.74
N GLY A 63 -3.86 13.34 5.83
CA GLY A 63 -3.97 12.33 6.88
C GLY A 63 -2.63 11.65 7.21
N GLN A 64 -2.65 10.83 8.27
CA GLN A 64 -1.51 10.01 8.68
C GLN A 64 -1.70 8.53 8.34
N GLU A 65 -2.86 8.16 7.81
CA GLU A 65 -3.16 6.79 7.43
C GLU A 65 -2.58 6.47 6.05
N VAL A 66 -1.87 5.35 5.98
CA VAL A 66 -1.27 4.83 4.77
C VAL A 66 -1.70 3.38 4.57
N SER A 67 -1.89 2.98 3.32
CA SER A 67 -2.16 1.60 2.91
C SER A 67 -0.92 1.01 2.24
N THR A 68 -0.55 -0.21 2.61
CA THR A 68 0.56 -0.92 1.95
C THR A 68 0.07 -1.50 0.64
N VAL A 69 0.76 -1.18 -0.46
CA VAL A 69 0.44 -1.67 -1.81
C VAL A 69 1.42 -2.72 -2.31
N ALA A 70 2.62 -2.81 -1.71
CA ALA A 70 3.56 -3.90 -1.95
C ALA A 70 4.47 -4.12 -0.74
N ILE A 71 4.92 -5.37 -0.57
CA ILE A 71 5.90 -5.79 0.45
C ILE A 71 7.01 -6.57 -0.26
N LEU A 72 8.24 -6.09 -0.14
CA LEU A 72 9.42 -6.63 -0.81
C LEU A 72 10.48 -6.98 0.26
N PRO A 73 11.34 -7.99 0.04
CA PRO A 73 12.42 -8.29 0.96
C PRO A 73 13.41 -7.11 1.04
N ALA A 74 14.01 -6.87 2.22
CA ALA A 74 15.01 -5.81 2.41
C ALA A 74 16.40 -6.16 1.81
N THR A 75 16.44 -6.52 0.53
CA THR A 75 17.67 -6.74 -0.24
C THR A 75 17.88 -5.63 -1.28
N ALA A 76 19.05 -5.59 -1.92
CA ALA A 76 19.33 -4.62 -2.98
C ALA A 76 18.36 -4.78 -4.17
N GLU A 77 18.05 -6.03 -4.54
CA GLU A 77 17.07 -6.33 -5.59
C GLU A 77 15.66 -5.91 -5.16
N GLY A 78 15.29 -6.17 -3.90
CA GLY A 78 14.01 -5.77 -3.36
C GLY A 78 13.82 -4.24 -3.29
N GLU A 79 14.90 -3.48 -3.09
CA GLU A 79 14.85 -2.01 -3.16
C GLU A 79 14.55 -1.53 -4.58
N VAL A 80 15.20 -2.11 -5.59
CA VAL A 80 14.95 -1.79 -7.01
C VAL A 80 13.52 -2.14 -7.40
N ASP A 81 13.03 -3.32 -6.99
CA ASP A 81 11.64 -3.72 -7.24
C ASP A 81 10.65 -2.77 -6.54
N ALA A 82 10.93 -2.37 -5.30
CA ALA A 82 10.08 -1.43 -4.57
C ALA A 82 10.05 -0.03 -5.23
N GLU A 83 11.18 0.44 -5.76
CA GLU A 83 11.25 1.69 -6.54
C GLU A 83 10.41 1.60 -7.81
N MET A 84 10.54 0.51 -8.57
CA MET A 84 9.75 0.28 -9.78
C MET A 84 8.25 0.26 -9.48
N VAL A 85 7.83 -0.42 -8.41
CA VAL A 85 6.42 -0.44 -7.98
C VAL A 85 5.96 0.95 -7.57
N ALA A 86 6.75 1.69 -6.79
CA ALA A 86 6.36 3.02 -6.33
C ALA A 86 6.18 4.00 -7.49
N LEU A 87 7.09 3.98 -8.48
CA LEU A 87 6.97 4.81 -9.68
C LEU A 87 5.78 4.41 -10.55
N ALA A 88 5.48 3.11 -10.67
CA ALA A 88 4.30 2.64 -11.38
C ALA A 88 3.01 3.15 -10.71
N ILE A 89 2.90 3.03 -9.39
CA ILE A 89 1.75 3.51 -8.62
C ILE A 89 1.61 5.04 -8.74
N LEU A 90 2.71 5.78 -8.60
CA LEU A 90 2.70 7.23 -8.77
C LEU A 90 2.17 7.62 -10.15
N ARG A 91 2.63 6.94 -11.22
CA ARG A 91 2.14 7.20 -12.58
C ARG A 91 0.67 6.85 -12.74
N THR A 92 0.22 5.74 -12.16
CA THR A 92 -1.20 5.35 -12.18
C THR A 92 -2.08 6.39 -11.49
N LEU A 93 -1.65 6.90 -10.33
CA LEU A 93 -2.40 7.94 -9.61
C LEU A 93 -2.46 9.24 -10.43
N SER A 94 -1.36 9.64 -11.08
CA SER A 94 -1.38 10.81 -11.96
C SER A 94 -2.35 10.65 -13.13
N LEU A 95 -2.40 9.47 -13.76
CA LEU A 95 -3.33 9.22 -14.86
C LEU A 95 -4.79 9.33 -14.42
N ILE A 96 -5.13 8.83 -13.23
CA ILE A 96 -6.49 8.91 -12.68
C ILE A 96 -6.85 10.38 -12.37
N ASP A 97 -5.92 11.14 -11.82
CA ASP A 97 -6.09 12.57 -11.53
C ASP A 97 -6.31 13.39 -12.81
N GLU A 98 -5.53 13.11 -13.87
CA GLU A 98 -5.68 13.71 -15.21
C GLU A 98 -7.07 13.41 -15.82
N ASP A 99 -7.60 12.20 -15.62
CA ASP A 99 -8.93 11.79 -16.11
C ASP A 99 -10.07 12.51 -15.35
N ASP A 100 -9.93 12.73 -14.05
CA ASP A 100 -10.89 13.48 -13.20
C ASP A 100 -10.96 14.98 -13.56
N GLU A 101 -9.85 15.55 -14.05
CA GLU A 101 -9.80 16.95 -14.48
C GLU A 101 -10.46 17.22 -15.85
N THR A 102 -10.88 16.19 -16.60
CA THR A 102 -11.55 16.39 -17.90
C THR A 102 -13.00 16.88 -17.68
N PRO A 103 -13.32 18.18 -17.87
CA PRO A 103 -14.68 18.65 -17.71
C PRO A 103 -15.48 18.12 -18.90
N GLY A 104 -16.64 17.51 -18.62
CA GLY A 104 -17.59 17.12 -19.65
C GLY A 104 -17.80 18.27 -20.63
N ILE A 105 -17.51 18.02 -21.90
CA ILE A 105 -17.72 18.96 -23.00
C ILE A 105 -19.24 19.16 -23.10
N ALA A 106 -19.72 20.29 -22.58
CA ALA A 106 -21.11 20.74 -22.70
C ALA A 106 -21.37 21.37 -24.07
#